data_AF-A0A2K8T6T4-F1
#
_entry.id   AF-A0A2K8T6T4-F1
#
_cell.length_a   1.000
_cell.length_b   1.000
_cell.length_c   1.000
_cell.angle_alpha   90.00
_cell.angle_beta   90.00
_cell.angle_gamma   90.00
#
_symmetry.space_group_name_H-M   'P 1'
#
loop_
_entity.id
_entity.type
_entity.pdbx_description
1 polymer ?
#
loop_
_entity_poly.entity_id
_entity_poly.type
_entity_poly.pdbx_seq_one_letter_code
_entity_poly.pdbx_strand_id
1 'polypeptide(L)'
;MVLPKIANKFSVAIQKTEQEQKISELQVEIEKLRAAQSPDLEKELKNLREQLQNQSGETEIDLALIDPNPHQPRQTITPELIQAKARLLKKHGQISAVILVPQGNGRHTLLDGQLRTEGAKLLGWSTIRAVIVPMPKDLDQSALLTFLGFEDLNPLDKAEAVFKEVMKSVNLSMDEVSTMLGTVIKRIERDGNSKELAKLMAVSVDEQQQGLELLEITGKEQSLLLVLLELGLNPSSVKANLMPMLYLPQDLKQAIRQHGLKGAHALALATLSAKALDISENQVASERIAATDEVLKKNLTVTETRELVRKIKIKYLKSNELTLKEVKIIFQKVNGISGDLLKRASSKELQEMRSLFQQKLQEIDEVIATSK
;
A
#
# COMPACT_ATOMS: atom_id res chain seq x y z
N MET A 1 0.97 -13.93 16.44
CA MET A 1 0.86 -13.11 15.21
C MET A 1 2.23 -12.49 14.98
N VAL A 2 3.00 -13.04 14.04
CA VAL A 2 4.43 -12.75 13.86
C VAL A 2 4.56 -11.49 13.00
N LEU A 3 5.13 -10.42 13.55
CA LEU A 3 5.51 -9.24 12.78
C LEU A 3 6.53 -9.64 11.71
N PRO A 4 6.36 -9.26 10.43
CA PRO A 4 7.35 -9.55 9.40
C PRO A 4 8.68 -8.88 9.76
N LYS A 5 9.74 -9.69 9.84
CA LYS A 5 11.11 -9.23 10.12
C LYS A 5 11.58 -8.32 8.98
N ILE A 6 11.58 -7.01 9.23
CA ILE A 6 12.24 -5.99 8.39
C ILE A 6 13.78 -6.22 8.32
N ALA A 7 14.32 -7.08 9.20
CA ALA A 7 15.75 -7.40 9.26
C ALA A 7 16.34 -8.10 8.02
N ASN A 8 15.52 -8.69 7.13
CA ASN A 8 16.03 -9.53 6.03
C ASN A 8 16.20 -8.81 4.67
N LYS A 9 15.93 -7.50 4.56
CA LYS A 9 16.09 -6.77 3.28
C LYS A 9 17.35 -5.92 3.17
N PHE A 10 18.17 -5.86 4.21
CA PHE A 10 19.47 -5.17 4.21
C PHE A 10 20.67 -6.14 4.22
N SER A 11 20.43 -7.44 4.14
CA SER A 11 21.47 -8.47 4.14
C SER A 11 21.84 -8.89 2.73
N VAL A 12 22.52 -8.02 1.98
CA VAL A 12 23.45 -8.49 0.95
C VAL A 12 24.86 -8.20 1.47
N ALA A 13 25.46 -9.27 1.98
CA ALA A 13 26.84 -9.42 2.45
C ALA A 13 27.29 -8.55 3.64
N ILE A 14 26.78 -8.83 4.84
CA ILE A 14 27.56 -8.62 6.06
C ILE A 14 27.50 -9.93 6.86
N GLN A 15 28.65 -10.57 7.05
CA GLN A 15 28.80 -11.63 8.06
C GLN A 15 28.23 -11.10 9.36
N LYS A 16 27.24 -11.79 9.94
CA LYS A 16 26.67 -11.43 11.24
C LYS A 16 27.81 -11.16 12.22
N THR A 17 28.01 -9.91 12.57
CA THR A 17 29.13 -9.51 13.44
C THR A 17 28.90 -10.11 14.82
N GLU A 18 29.97 -10.39 15.57
CA GLU A 18 29.89 -10.88 16.96
C GLU A 18 28.95 -10.02 17.83
N GLN A 19 28.79 -8.75 17.48
CA GLN A 19 27.89 -7.79 18.13
C GLN A 19 26.40 -8.16 17.99
N GLU A 20 25.94 -8.61 16.82
CA GLU A 20 24.52 -8.94 16.61
C GLU A 20 24.11 -10.21 17.37
N GLN A 21 25.02 -11.18 17.49
CA GLN A 21 24.80 -12.37 18.32
C GLN A 21 24.71 -11.99 19.80
N LYS A 22 25.63 -11.13 20.25
CA LYS A 22 25.66 -10.64 21.63
C LYS A 22 24.42 -9.84 22.02
N ILE A 23 23.89 -9.02 21.10
CA ILE A 23 22.63 -8.29 21.30
C ILE A 23 21.46 -9.26 21.49
N SER A 24 21.39 -10.32 20.69
CA SER A 24 20.33 -11.33 20.81
C SER A 24 20.40 -12.10 22.13
N GLU A 25 21.60 -12.42 22.61
CA GLU A 25 21.82 -13.09 23.89
C GLU A 25 21.39 -12.21 25.06
N LEU A 26 21.79 -10.93 25.05
CA LEU A 26 21.41 -9.96 26.08
C LEU A 26 19.90 -9.73 26.15
N GLN A 27 19.19 -9.75 25.02
CA GLN A 27 17.73 -9.61 25.00
C GLN A 27 17.02 -10.79 25.69
N VAL A 28 17.50 -12.01 25.47
CA VAL A 28 16.96 -13.22 26.13
C VAL A 28 17.24 -13.19 27.63
N GLU A 29 18.42 -12.73 28.03
CA GLU A 29 18.80 -12.55 29.44
C GLU A 29 17.87 -11.55 30.15
N ILE A 30 17.59 -10.40 29.53
CA ILE A 30 16.68 -9.37 30.06
C ILE A 30 15.25 -9.88 30.24
N GLU A 31 14.75 -10.71 29.34
CA GLU A 31 13.42 -11.31 29.47
C GLU A 31 13.35 -12.32 30.60
N LYS A 32 14.39 -13.17 30.75
CA LYS A 32 14.50 -14.09 31.89
C LYS A 32 14.55 -13.33 33.22
N LEU A 33 15.34 -12.26 33.27
CA LEU A 33 15.52 -11.43 34.45
C LEU A 33 14.23 -10.69 34.83
N ARG A 34 13.46 -10.18 33.85
CA ARG A 34 12.12 -9.59 34.09
C ARG A 34 11.15 -10.54 34.80
N ALA A 35 11.28 -11.85 34.58
CA ALA A 35 10.41 -12.84 35.20
C ALA A 35 10.73 -13.08 36.70
N ALA A 36 11.89 -12.65 37.20
CA ALA A 36 12.41 -13.01 38.53
C ALA A 36 12.21 -11.96 39.65
N GLN A 37 11.73 -10.75 39.34
CA GLN A 37 11.35 -9.66 40.29
C GLN A 37 12.18 -9.53 41.59
N SER A 38 13.38 -8.96 41.53
CA SER A 38 14.21 -8.57 42.70
C SER A 38 14.75 -7.13 42.57
N PRO A 39 15.04 -6.40 43.66
CA PRO A 39 15.55 -5.01 43.60
C PRO A 39 16.97 -4.87 43.04
N ASP A 40 17.86 -5.83 43.31
CA ASP A 40 19.23 -5.86 42.73
C ASP A 40 19.18 -6.03 41.20
N LEU A 41 18.10 -6.66 40.75
CA LEU A 41 17.77 -6.95 39.36
C LEU A 41 17.41 -5.70 38.56
N GLU A 42 16.84 -4.65 39.19
CA GLU A 42 16.59 -3.37 38.52
C GLU A 42 17.88 -2.61 38.21
N LYS A 43 18.88 -2.72 39.09
CA LYS A 43 20.20 -2.10 38.92
C LYS A 43 20.99 -2.80 37.82
N GLU A 44 20.87 -4.12 37.74
CA GLU A 44 21.48 -4.95 36.71
C GLU A 44 20.76 -4.79 35.34
N LEU A 45 19.42 -4.68 35.33
CA LEU A 45 18.62 -4.32 34.15
C LEU A 45 18.94 -2.92 33.62
N LYS A 46 19.25 -1.96 34.51
CA LYS A 46 19.69 -0.62 34.10
C LYS A 46 21.06 -0.67 33.44
N ASN A 47 22.03 -1.39 34.02
CA ASN A 47 23.35 -1.58 33.43
C ASN A 47 23.28 -2.34 32.09
N LEU A 48 22.46 -3.38 31.96
CA LEU A 48 22.26 -4.09 30.70
C LEU A 48 21.57 -3.22 29.64
N ARG A 49 20.63 -2.36 30.02
CA ARG A 49 20.00 -1.38 29.12
C ARG A 49 20.98 -0.32 28.65
N GLU A 50 21.83 0.18 29.54
CA GLU A 50 22.91 1.12 29.19
C GLU A 50 23.97 0.45 28.31
N GLN A 51 24.31 -0.82 28.55
CA GLN A 51 25.20 -1.60 27.69
C GLN A 51 24.58 -1.90 26.32
N LEU A 52 23.28 -2.22 26.24
CA LEU A 52 22.57 -2.39 24.98
C LEU A 52 22.46 -1.08 24.20
N GLN A 53 22.20 0.05 24.86
CA GLN A 53 22.21 1.37 24.21
C GLN A 53 23.59 1.72 23.66
N ASN A 54 24.65 1.44 24.42
CA ASN A 54 26.02 1.66 23.97
C ASN A 54 26.45 0.69 22.85
N GLN A 55 25.87 -0.52 22.79
CA GLN A 55 26.13 -1.51 21.72
C GLN A 55 25.28 -1.33 20.47
N SER A 56 24.15 -0.61 20.54
CA SER A 56 23.24 -0.38 19.41
C SER A 56 23.58 0.86 18.57
N GLY A 57 24.61 1.64 18.95
CA GLY A 57 25.01 2.84 18.22
C GLY A 57 23.97 3.96 18.24
N GLU A 58 23.02 3.91 19.19
CA GLU A 58 22.00 4.96 19.36
C GLU A 58 22.61 6.19 20.05
N THR A 59 22.36 7.37 19.50
CA THR A 59 22.81 8.66 20.03
C THR A 59 21.62 9.62 20.10
N GLU A 60 21.64 10.57 21.04
CA GLU A 60 20.68 11.67 21.01
C GLU A 60 21.15 12.77 20.07
N ILE A 61 20.28 13.17 19.14
CA ILE A 61 20.55 14.20 18.15
C ILE A 61 19.55 15.33 18.33
N ASP A 62 20.05 16.56 18.30
CA ASP A 62 19.21 17.77 18.27
C ASP A 62 18.33 17.75 17.01
N LEU A 63 17.01 17.91 17.20
CA LEU A 63 16.05 17.95 16.11
C LEU A 63 16.35 19.06 15.09
N ALA A 64 17.04 20.14 15.49
CA ALA A 64 17.47 21.22 14.61
C ALA A 64 18.60 20.82 13.63
N LEU A 65 19.32 19.74 13.92
CA LEU A 65 20.38 19.18 13.07
C LEU A 65 19.87 18.12 12.08
N ILE A 66 18.57 17.80 12.12
CA ILE A 66 17.95 16.78 11.28
C ILE A 66 17.21 17.44 10.12
N ASP A 67 17.74 17.22 8.92
CA ASP A 67 17.16 17.62 7.65
C ASP A 67 16.18 16.57 7.11
N PRO A 68 15.03 17.00 6.55
CA PRO A 68 14.13 16.08 5.87
C PRO A 68 14.82 15.49 4.63
N ASN A 69 14.55 14.23 4.34
CA ASN A 69 14.99 13.64 3.08
C ASN A 69 14.06 14.12 1.94
N PRO A 70 14.60 14.84 0.92
CA PRO A 70 13.80 15.35 -0.20
C PRO A 70 13.22 14.22 -1.08
N HIS A 71 13.73 13.00 -0.95
CA HIS A 71 13.33 11.83 -1.71
C HIS A 71 12.54 10.81 -0.85
N GLN A 72 11.90 11.28 0.22
CA GLN A 72 11.03 10.46 1.08
C GLN A 72 9.93 9.76 0.25
N PRO A 73 9.84 8.41 0.31
CA PRO A 73 8.79 7.65 -0.36
C PRO A 73 7.38 7.99 0.14
N ARG A 74 7.24 8.32 1.43
CA ARG A 74 5.97 8.76 2.02
C ARG A 74 5.75 10.24 1.74
N GLN A 75 4.78 10.55 0.89
CA GLN A 75 4.31 11.91 0.65
C GLN A 75 3.03 12.23 1.43
N THR A 76 2.28 11.21 1.85
CA THR A 76 1.06 11.36 2.64
C THR A 76 1.41 11.55 4.12
N ILE A 77 1.54 12.81 4.55
CA ILE A 77 1.78 13.22 5.94
C ILE A 77 0.66 14.17 6.36
N THR A 78 -0.39 13.62 6.98
CA THR A 78 -1.53 14.42 7.44
C THR A 78 -1.34 14.87 8.89
N PRO A 79 -1.98 15.98 9.32
CA PRO A 79 -1.96 16.41 10.71
C PRO A 79 -2.42 15.32 11.69
N GLU A 80 -3.40 14.51 11.31
CA GLU A 80 -3.93 13.42 12.14
C GLU A 80 -2.88 12.34 12.37
N LEU A 81 -2.09 11.99 11.34
CA LEU A 81 -0.98 11.03 11.47
C LEU A 81 0.09 11.56 12.42
N ILE A 82 0.46 12.83 12.30
CA ILE A 82 1.45 13.46 13.20
C ILE A 82 0.92 13.48 14.63
N GLN A 83 -0.33 13.90 14.84
CA GLN A 83 -0.94 13.94 16.17
C GLN A 83 -1.06 12.54 16.78
N ALA A 84 -1.45 11.53 16.00
CA ALA A 84 -1.48 10.14 16.46
C ALA A 84 -0.10 9.68 16.90
N LYS A 85 0.95 10.01 16.12
CA LYS A 85 2.33 9.66 16.48
C LYS A 85 2.82 10.42 17.71
N ALA A 86 2.50 11.70 17.84
CA ALA A 86 2.80 12.51 19.03
C ALA A 86 2.12 11.94 20.28
N ARG A 87 0.86 11.50 20.21
CA ARG A 87 0.19 10.84 21.34
C ARG A 87 0.92 9.56 21.77
N LEU A 88 1.38 8.75 20.81
CA LEU A 88 2.14 7.54 21.10
C LEU A 88 3.50 7.86 21.75
N LEU A 89 4.24 8.84 21.21
CA LEU A 89 5.51 9.30 21.77
C LEU A 89 5.34 9.86 23.18
N LYS A 90 4.28 10.64 23.44
CA LYS A 90 3.97 11.16 24.77
C LYS A 90 3.68 10.04 25.77
N LYS A 91 2.95 9.00 25.35
CA LYS A 91 2.51 7.91 26.23
C LYS A 91 3.62 6.90 26.52
N HIS A 92 4.43 6.55 25.52
CA HIS A 92 5.37 5.43 25.61
C HIS A 92 6.84 5.83 25.46
N GLY A 93 7.12 7.13 25.28
CA GLY A 93 8.43 7.59 24.87
C GLY A 93 8.78 7.11 23.47
N GLN A 94 10.07 7.17 23.14
CA GLN A 94 10.49 6.93 21.77
C GLN A 94 10.49 5.45 21.31
N ILE A 95 10.50 4.40 22.13
CA ILE A 95 10.61 2.99 21.68
C ILE A 95 11.77 2.71 20.67
N SER A 96 11.63 3.02 19.37
CA SER A 96 12.65 2.86 18.32
C SER A 96 13.35 4.17 17.93
N ALA A 97 14.66 4.11 17.68
CA ALA A 97 15.47 5.22 17.18
C ALA A 97 15.18 5.56 15.71
N VAL A 98 15.30 6.84 15.33
CA VAL A 98 15.23 7.27 13.92
C VAL A 98 16.53 6.92 13.20
N ILE A 99 16.52 6.81 11.87
CA ILE A 99 17.73 6.48 11.10
C ILE A 99 18.20 7.72 10.36
N LEU A 100 19.47 8.07 10.56
CA LEU A 100 20.09 9.28 10.05
C LEU A 100 21.30 8.96 9.19
N VAL A 101 21.53 9.78 8.17
CA VAL A 101 22.70 9.73 7.29
C VAL A 101 23.47 11.05 7.42
N PRO A 102 24.79 11.03 7.65
CA PRO A 102 25.57 12.26 7.80
C PRO A 102 25.71 13.02 6.47
N GLN A 103 25.56 14.35 6.49
CA GLN A 103 25.73 15.25 5.33
C GLN A 103 27.02 16.10 5.40
N GLY A 104 27.62 16.21 6.58
CA GLY A 104 28.72 17.14 6.88
C GLY A 104 28.27 18.29 7.80
N ASN A 105 29.22 19.00 8.40
CA ASN A 105 28.97 20.12 9.32
C ASN A 105 28.06 19.77 10.52
N GLY A 106 28.05 18.51 10.96
CA GLY A 106 27.20 18.03 12.05
C GLY A 106 25.71 17.90 11.70
N ARG A 107 25.32 18.08 10.43
CA ARG A 107 23.94 17.87 9.97
C ARG A 107 23.71 16.45 9.47
N HIS A 108 22.45 16.03 9.56
CA HIS A 108 22.02 14.69 9.22
C HIS A 108 20.75 14.71 8.36
N THR A 109 20.69 13.87 7.34
CA THR A 109 19.46 13.62 6.58
C THR A 109 18.68 12.46 7.16
N LEU A 110 17.37 12.63 7.30
CA LEU A 110 16.48 11.61 7.83
C LEU A 110 16.18 10.50 6.81
N LEU A 111 16.73 9.31 7.01
CA LEU A 111 16.43 8.13 6.20
C LEU A 111 15.07 7.53 6.59
N ASP A 112 14.84 7.34 7.90
CA ASP A 112 13.60 6.81 8.45
C ASP A 112 13.18 7.52 9.74
N GLY A 113 11.87 7.60 9.96
CA GLY A 113 11.29 8.14 11.17
C GLY A 113 10.63 9.51 11.02
N GLN A 114 10.25 9.94 9.80
CA GLN A 114 9.63 11.24 9.55
C GLN A 114 8.49 11.58 10.52
N LEU A 115 7.51 10.68 10.70
CA LEU A 115 6.40 10.91 11.64
C LEU A 115 6.85 10.99 13.11
N ARG A 116 7.94 10.29 13.48
CA ARG A 116 8.51 10.37 14.83
C ARG A 116 9.17 11.73 15.04
N THR A 117 9.95 12.20 14.08
CA THR A 117 10.59 13.51 14.10
C THR A 117 9.55 14.63 14.17
N GLU A 118 8.51 14.59 13.33
CA GLU A 118 7.44 15.58 13.35
C GLU A 118 6.59 15.51 14.64
N GLY A 119 6.32 14.31 15.14
CA GLY A 119 5.62 14.13 16.41
C GLY A 119 6.43 14.65 17.60
N ALA A 120 7.75 14.44 17.62
CA ALA A 120 8.65 14.94 18.65
C ALA A 120 8.72 16.48 18.63
N LYS A 121 8.82 17.08 17.43
CA LYS A 121 8.72 18.55 17.25
C LYS A 121 7.39 19.08 17.78
N LEU A 122 6.27 18.42 17.48
CA LEU A 122 4.94 18.82 17.97
C LEU A 122 4.84 18.75 19.50
N LEU A 123 5.55 17.82 20.14
CA LEU A 123 5.63 17.71 21.60
C LEU A 123 6.62 18.69 22.23
N GLY A 124 7.37 19.46 21.44
CA GLY A 124 8.40 20.39 21.92
C GLY A 124 9.65 19.70 22.44
N TRP A 125 9.97 18.49 21.96
CA TRP A 125 11.24 17.85 22.29
C TRP A 125 12.41 18.63 21.69
N SER A 126 13.57 18.63 22.36
CA SER A 126 14.81 19.22 21.84
C SER A 126 15.65 18.18 21.10
N THR A 127 15.73 16.96 21.63
CA THR A 127 16.50 15.85 21.06
C THR A 127 15.62 14.66 20.72
N ILE A 128 16.15 13.78 19.87
CA ILE A 128 15.55 12.50 19.51
C ILE A 128 16.65 11.43 19.42
N ARG A 129 16.36 10.20 19.85
CA ARG A 129 17.29 9.06 19.71
C ARG A 129 17.40 8.65 18.25
N ALA A 130 18.62 8.49 17.77
CA ALA A 130 18.93 8.20 16.38
C ALA A 130 20.06 7.17 16.26
N VAL A 131 20.00 6.37 15.20
CA VAL A 131 21.13 5.58 14.72
C VAL A 131 21.69 6.26 13.48
N ILE A 132 22.99 6.53 13.50
CA ILE A 132 23.69 7.12 12.35
C ILE A 132 24.27 5.99 11.51
N VAL A 133 23.86 5.91 10.25
CA VAL A 133 24.37 4.92 9.30
C VAL A 133 25.23 5.61 8.23
N PRO A 134 26.23 4.91 7.66
CA PRO A 134 26.99 5.42 6.51
C PRO A 134 26.06 5.80 5.35
N MET A 135 26.47 6.77 4.54
CA MET A 135 25.75 7.14 3.32
C MET A 135 25.61 5.92 2.39
N PRO A 136 24.39 5.48 2.07
CA PRO A 136 24.19 4.36 1.17
C PRO A 136 24.59 4.75 -0.27
N LYS A 137 24.89 3.74 -1.10
CA LYS A 137 25.14 3.94 -2.54
C LYS A 137 23.92 4.56 -3.25
N ASP A 138 22.72 4.15 -2.83
CA ASP A 138 21.45 4.65 -3.34
C ASP A 138 20.52 5.00 -2.16
N LEU A 139 20.42 6.30 -1.87
CA LEU A 139 19.60 6.81 -0.77
C LEU A 139 18.10 6.59 -1.01
N ASP A 140 17.64 6.76 -2.26
CA ASP A 140 16.24 6.63 -2.64
C ASP A 140 15.78 5.19 -2.50
N GLN A 141 16.57 4.25 -3.06
CA GLN A 141 16.28 2.82 -2.96
C GLN A 141 16.33 2.33 -1.51
N SER A 142 17.32 2.78 -0.73
CA SER A 142 17.45 2.43 0.69
C SER A 142 16.25 2.94 1.49
N ALA A 143 15.84 4.20 1.28
CA ALA A 143 14.65 4.76 1.90
C ALA A 143 13.41 3.94 1.51
N LEU A 144 13.22 3.66 0.22
CA LEU A 144 12.10 2.86 -0.28
C LEU A 144 12.04 1.48 0.40
N LEU A 145 13.16 0.76 0.47
CA LEU A 145 13.23 -0.54 1.14
C LEU A 145 12.81 -0.47 2.61
N THR A 146 13.25 0.56 3.34
CA THR A 146 12.81 0.79 4.72
C THR A 146 11.29 0.95 4.77
N PHE A 147 10.70 1.77 3.90
CA PHE A 147 9.25 2.02 3.90
C PHE A 147 8.40 0.84 3.41
N LEU A 148 8.87 0.06 2.44
CA LEU A 148 8.14 -1.11 1.92
C LEU A 148 7.93 -2.18 2.99
N GLY A 149 8.85 -2.27 3.97
CA GLY A 149 8.74 -3.17 5.13
C GLY A 149 7.70 -2.74 6.17
N PHE A 150 7.21 -1.50 6.12
CA PHE A 150 6.16 -1.01 7.02
C PHE A 150 4.78 -1.04 6.32
N GLU A 151 3.78 -1.56 7.02
CA GLU A 151 2.40 -1.66 6.52
C GLU A 151 1.71 -0.29 6.33
N ASP A 152 2.31 0.79 6.83
CA ASP A 152 1.70 2.12 6.91
C ASP A 152 1.88 3.00 5.65
N LEU A 153 2.55 2.53 4.60
CA LEU A 153 2.72 3.33 3.37
C LEU A 153 1.44 3.27 2.53
N ASN A 154 0.92 4.45 2.15
CA ASN A 154 -0.26 4.53 1.30
C ASN A 154 0.00 3.84 -0.06
N PRO A 155 -0.95 3.07 -0.61
CA PRO A 155 -0.82 2.48 -1.95
C PRO A 155 -0.40 3.46 -3.05
N LEU A 156 -0.82 4.73 -3.01
CA LEU A 156 -0.38 5.74 -3.99
C LEU A 156 1.12 6.04 -3.86
N ASP A 157 1.55 6.43 -2.66
CA ASP A 157 2.95 6.69 -2.33
C ASP A 157 3.84 5.48 -2.69
N LYS A 158 3.36 4.26 -2.35
CA LYS A 158 4.02 3.00 -2.68
C LYS A 158 4.15 2.80 -4.18
N ALA A 159 3.08 3.06 -4.94
CA ALA A 159 3.10 2.93 -6.39
C ALA A 159 4.09 3.89 -7.03
N GLU A 160 4.05 5.18 -6.66
CA GLU A 160 4.94 6.19 -7.23
C GLU A 160 6.42 5.91 -6.94
N ALA A 161 6.74 5.52 -5.70
CA ALA A 161 8.12 5.23 -5.33
C ALA A 161 8.65 3.95 -6.01
N VAL A 162 7.85 2.89 -6.06
CA VAL A 162 8.24 1.63 -6.75
C VAL A 162 8.45 1.87 -8.24
N PHE A 163 7.54 2.57 -8.90
CA PHE A 163 7.68 2.81 -10.33
C PHE A 163 8.81 3.80 -10.64
N LYS A 164 9.08 4.79 -9.78
CA LYS A 164 10.28 5.63 -9.91
C LYS A 164 11.56 4.78 -9.91
N GLU A 165 11.65 3.81 -9.00
CA GLU A 165 12.80 2.90 -8.92
C GLU A 165 12.92 2.02 -10.17
N VAL A 166 11.81 1.45 -10.63
CA VAL A 166 11.78 0.65 -11.87
C VAL A 166 12.16 1.50 -13.08
N MET A 167 11.60 2.69 -13.24
CA MET A 167 11.93 3.60 -14.34
C MET A 167 13.43 3.92 -14.39
N LYS A 168 14.04 4.14 -13.23
CA LYS A 168 15.49 4.38 -13.08
C LYS A 168 16.31 3.17 -13.52
N SER A 169 15.91 1.96 -13.14
CA SER A 169 16.67 0.74 -13.45
C SER A 169 16.60 0.33 -14.92
N VAL A 170 15.45 0.48 -15.57
CA VAL A 170 15.27 0.06 -16.98
C VAL A 170 15.38 1.19 -18.00
N ASN A 171 15.53 2.44 -17.51
CA ASN A 171 15.59 3.66 -18.31
C ASN A 171 14.42 3.77 -19.31
N LEU A 172 13.20 3.69 -18.78
CA LEU A 172 11.94 3.80 -19.54
C LEU A 172 11.00 4.80 -18.86
N SER A 173 10.08 5.35 -19.64
CA SER A 173 8.99 6.19 -19.13
C SER A 173 7.96 5.38 -18.34
N MET A 174 7.15 6.07 -17.53
CA MET A 174 6.09 5.45 -16.72
C MET A 174 5.10 4.62 -17.56
N ASP A 175 4.73 5.13 -18.73
CA ASP A 175 3.78 4.46 -19.61
C ASP A 175 4.38 3.22 -20.29
N GLU A 176 5.66 3.29 -20.66
CA GLU A 176 6.40 2.12 -21.18
C GLU A 176 6.56 1.04 -20.12
N VAL A 177 6.93 1.41 -18.88
CA VAL A 177 7.04 0.47 -17.75
C VAL A 177 5.69 -0.19 -17.47
N SER A 178 4.60 0.60 -17.40
CA SER A 178 3.26 0.10 -17.13
C SER A 178 2.76 -0.85 -18.23
N THR A 179 3.03 -0.50 -19.49
CA THR A 179 2.68 -1.34 -20.65
C THR A 179 3.47 -2.64 -20.65
N MET A 180 4.78 -2.56 -20.38
CA MET A 180 5.67 -3.72 -20.31
C MET A 180 5.26 -4.67 -19.18
N LEU A 181 5.09 -4.15 -17.95
CA LEU A 181 4.61 -4.92 -16.81
C LEU A 181 3.24 -5.55 -17.10
N GLY A 182 2.32 -4.80 -17.69
CA GLY A 182 1.00 -5.31 -18.08
C GLY A 182 1.09 -6.47 -19.06
N THR A 183 1.98 -6.37 -20.04
CA THR A 183 2.15 -7.36 -21.12
C THR A 183 2.84 -8.63 -20.61
N VAL A 184 3.97 -8.49 -19.91
CA VAL A 184 4.74 -9.63 -19.40
C VAL A 184 3.91 -10.45 -18.40
N ILE A 185 3.18 -9.80 -17.48
CA ILE A 185 2.38 -10.52 -16.50
C ILE A 185 1.18 -11.20 -17.17
N LYS A 186 0.53 -10.59 -18.15
CA LYS A 186 -0.54 -11.26 -18.92
C LYS A 186 -0.03 -12.50 -19.65
N ARG A 187 1.19 -12.44 -20.19
CA ARG A 187 1.85 -13.59 -20.83
C ARG A 187 2.06 -14.71 -19.82
N ILE A 188 2.66 -14.42 -18.67
CA ILE A 188 2.88 -15.37 -17.56
C ILE A 188 1.57 -15.98 -17.03
N GLU A 189 0.52 -15.17 -16.88
CA GLU A 189 -0.82 -15.63 -16.47
C GLU A 189 -1.41 -16.61 -17.48
N ARG A 190 -1.32 -16.29 -18.78
CA ARG A 190 -1.80 -17.15 -19.87
C ARG A 190 -1.04 -18.48 -19.91
N ASP A 191 0.26 -18.44 -19.67
CA ASP A 191 1.15 -19.60 -19.75
C ASP A 191 1.10 -20.44 -18.45
N GLY A 192 0.30 -20.05 -17.45
CA GLY A 192 0.09 -20.80 -16.20
C GLY A 192 1.19 -20.64 -15.15
N ASN A 193 2.20 -19.81 -15.42
CA ASN A 193 3.43 -19.69 -14.62
C ASN A 193 3.32 -18.67 -13.47
N SER A 194 2.11 -18.30 -13.06
CA SER A 194 1.89 -17.29 -12.01
C SER A 194 2.40 -17.74 -10.63
N LYS A 195 2.35 -19.05 -10.35
CA LYS A 195 2.84 -19.61 -9.09
C LYS A 195 4.36 -19.63 -9.06
N GLU A 196 4.98 -19.95 -10.18
CA GLU A 196 6.42 -20.00 -10.40
C GLU A 196 7.01 -18.60 -10.18
N LEU A 197 6.43 -17.57 -10.80
CA LEU A 197 6.83 -16.18 -10.56
C LEU A 197 6.69 -15.78 -9.09
N ALA A 198 5.61 -16.20 -8.41
CA ALA A 198 5.41 -15.87 -7.00
C ALA A 198 6.44 -16.53 -6.07
N LYS A 199 6.92 -17.74 -6.41
CA LYS A 199 7.97 -18.44 -5.63
C LYS A 199 9.30 -17.69 -5.67
N LEU A 200 9.59 -16.93 -6.74
CA LEU A 200 10.83 -16.17 -6.87
C LEU A 200 10.98 -15.06 -5.81
N MET A 201 9.90 -14.64 -5.15
CA MET A 201 10.00 -13.68 -4.04
C MET A 201 10.75 -14.22 -2.81
N ALA A 202 10.86 -15.54 -2.66
CA ALA A 202 11.40 -16.18 -1.48
C ALA A 202 12.82 -16.73 -1.68
N VAL A 203 13.43 -16.50 -2.84
CA VAL A 203 14.75 -17.03 -3.22
C VAL A 203 15.76 -15.90 -3.36
N SER A 204 17.05 -16.26 -3.49
CA SER A 204 18.14 -15.30 -3.67
C SER A 204 18.07 -14.58 -5.03
N VAL A 205 18.81 -13.47 -5.18
CA VAL A 205 18.84 -12.69 -6.43
C VAL A 205 19.33 -13.52 -7.62
N ASP A 206 20.34 -14.37 -7.42
CA ASP A 206 20.86 -15.25 -8.47
C ASP A 206 19.80 -16.29 -8.89
N GLU A 207 19.06 -16.85 -7.93
CA GLU A 207 17.95 -17.78 -8.21
C GLU A 207 16.75 -17.06 -8.85
N GLN A 208 16.50 -15.79 -8.51
CA GLN A 208 15.49 -14.97 -9.18
C GLN A 208 15.84 -14.78 -10.65
N GLN A 209 17.11 -14.45 -10.95
CA GLN A 209 17.58 -14.25 -12.31
C GLN A 209 17.44 -15.52 -13.14
N GLN A 210 17.93 -16.65 -12.64
CA GLN A 210 17.81 -17.95 -13.31
C GLN A 210 16.33 -18.36 -13.48
N GLY A 211 15.51 -18.13 -12.46
CA GLY A 211 14.09 -18.41 -12.50
C GLY A 211 13.34 -17.62 -13.58
N LEU A 212 13.69 -16.35 -13.78
CA LEU A 212 13.12 -15.53 -14.85
C LEU A 212 13.60 -15.99 -16.24
N GLU A 213 14.86 -16.41 -16.38
CA GLU A 213 15.38 -16.96 -17.64
C GLU A 213 14.67 -18.26 -18.03
N LEU A 214 14.39 -19.14 -17.05
CA LEU A 214 13.59 -20.36 -17.25
C LEU A 214 12.14 -20.07 -17.68
N LEU A 215 11.62 -18.88 -17.35
CA LEU A 215 10.32 -18.40 -17.81
C LEU A 215 10.40 -17.67 -19.17
N GLU A 216 11.55 -17.74 -19.85
CA GLU A 216 11.83 -17.05 -21.11
C GLU A 216 11.69 -15.51 -21.01
N ILE A 217 11.92 -14.96 -19.82
CA ILE A 217 11.86 -13.51 -19.56
C ILE A 217 13.28 -12.98 -19.57
N THR A 218 13.58 -12.11 -20.54
CA THR A 218 14.95 -11.63 -20.80
C THR A 218 14.99 -10.11 -20.98
N GLY A 219 16.19 -9.53 -20.93
CA GLY A 219 16.44 -8.12 -21.24
C GLY A 219 15.71 -7.15 -20.30
N LYS A 220 14.99 -6.18 -20.87
CA LYS A 220 14.29 -5.13 -20.08
C LYS A 220 13.13 -5.70 -19.25
N GLU A 221 12.44 -6.73 -19.73
CA GLU A 221 11.37 -7.39 -18.96
C GLU A 221 11.94 -8.07 -17.71
N GLN A 222 13.08 -8.76 -17.86
CA GLN A 222 13.79 -9.38 -16.74
C GLN A 222 14.25 -8.32 -15.73
N SER A 223 14.88 -7.25 -16.21
CA SER A 223 15.37 -6.16 -15.36
C SER A 223 14.23 -5.51 -14.55
N LEU A 224 13.08 -5.28 -15.20
CA LEU A 224 11.89 -4.75 -14.55
C LEU A 224 11.36 -5.68 -13.45
N LEU A 225 11.24 -6.98 -13.74
CA LEU A 225 10.74 -7.95 -12.76
C LEU A 225 11.72 -8.18 -11.61
N LEU A 226 13.02 -8.19 -11.87
CA LEU A 226 14.06 -8.29 -10.85
C LEU A 226 13.96 -7.16 -9.83
N VAL A 227 13.83 -5.91 -10.27
CA VAL A 227 13.66 -4.78 -9.33
C VAL A 227 12.45 -4.98 -8.43
N LEU A 228 11.32 -5.45 -8.97
CA LEU A 228 10.14 -5.73 -8.15
C LEU A 228 10.38 -6.86 -7.13
N LEU A 229 11.07 -7.92 -7.54
CA LEU A 229 11.39 -9.07 -6.69
C LEU A 229 12.42 -8.73 -5.60
N GLU A 230 13.44 -7.92 -5.91
CA GLU A 230 14.42 -7.40 -4.95
C GLU A 230 13.77 -6.50 -3.90
N LEU A 231 12.80 -5.68 -4.33
CA LEU A 231 11.94 -4.93 -3.41
C LEU A 231 11.00 -5.84 -2.60
N GLY A 232 11.01 -7.15 -2.85
CA GLY A 232 10.17 -8.18 -2.22
C GLY A 232 8.69 -8.00 -2.54
N LEU A 233 8.37 -7.52 -3.75
CA LEU A 233 7.02 -7.30 -4.22
C LEU A 233 6.63 -8.38 -5.23
N ASN A 234 5.40 -8.87 -5.12
CA ASN A 234 4.85 -9.77 -6.12
C ASN A 234 4.49 -8.98 -7.40
N PRO A 235 5.12 -9.25 -8.56
CA PRO A 235 4.87 -8.45 -9.77
C PRO A 235 3.41 -8.44 -10.24
N SER A 236 2.71 -9.56 -10.07
CA SER A 236 1.27 -9.65 -10.40
C SER A 236 0.43 -8.78 -9.47
N SER A 237 0.79 -8.72 -8.19
CA SER A 237 0.12 -7.81 -7.23
C SER A 237 0.43 -6.35 -7.50
N VAL A 238 1.65 -6.03 -7.94
CA VAL A 238 2.03 -4.66 -8.35
C VAL A 238 1.18 -4.20 -9.52
N LYS A 239 1.08 -5.01 -10.59
CA LYS A 239 0.19 -4.76 -11.73
C LYS A 239 -1.27 -4.56 -11.31
N ALA A 240 -1.79 -5.42 -10.43
CA ALA A 240 -3.20 -5.40 -10.07
C ALA A 240 -3.58 -4.27 -9.11
N ASN A 241 -2.70 -3.93 -8.15
CA ASN A 241 -3.08 -3.10 -7.01
C ASN A 241 -2.33 -1.76 -6.94
N LEU A 242 -1.08 -1.68 -7.39
CA LEU A 242 -0.28 -0.46 -7.33
C LEU A 242 -0.35 0.34 -8.62
N MET A 243 -0.19 -0.31 -9.77
CA MET A 243 -0.21 0.34 -11.08
C MET A 243 -1.47 1.20 -11.30
N PRO A 244 -2.70 0.78 -10.92
CA PRO A 244 -3.88 1.62 -11.10
C PRO A 244 -3.85 2.93 -10.28
N MET A 245 -3.11 2.98 -9.16
CA MET A 245 -3.02 4.17 -8.32
C MET A 245 -2.30 5.33 -9.03
N LEU A 246 -1.37 5.00 -9.92
CA LEU A 246 -0.59 5.99 -10.69
C LEU A 246 -1.47 6.83 -11.61
N TYR A 247 -2.54 6.21 -12.13
CA TYR A 247 -3.47 6.79 -13.09
C TYR A 247 -4.70 7.43 -12.43
N LEU A 248 -4.71 7.58 -11.10
CA LEU A 248 -5.77 8.29 -10.41
C LEU A 248 -5.84 9.77 -10.86
N PRO A 249 -7.05 10.33 -11.03
CA PRO A 249 -7.25 11.77 -11.18
C PRO A 249 -6.62 12.59 -10.04
N GLN A 250 -6.22 13.83 -10.34
CA GLN A 250 -5.50 14.68 -9.39
C GLN A 250 -6.30 14.99 -8.13
N ASP A 251 -7.61 15.19 -8.26
CA ASP A 251 -8.53 15.38 -7.13
C ASP A 251 -8.51 14.19 -6.16
N LEU A 252 -8.46 12.96 -6.67
CA LEU A 252 -8.36 11.76 -5.84
C LEU A 252 -6.98 11.59 -5.22
N LYS A 253 -5.89 11.93 -5.94
CA LYS A 253 -4.54 11.95 -5.38
C LYS A 253 -4.42 12.96 -4.23
N GLN A 254 -5.03 14.13 -4.38
CA GLN A 254 -5.09 15.14 -3.32
C GLN A 254 -5.91 14.64 -2.13
N ALA A 255 -7.08 14.04 -2.36
CA ALA A 255 -7.89 13.48 -1.29
C ALA A 255 -7.16 12.38 -0.50
N ILE A 256 -6.36 11.56 -1.18
CA ILE A 256 -5.49 10.58 -0.53
C ILE A 256 -4.47 11.27 0.39
N ARG A 257 -3.74 12.26 -0.15
CA ARG A 257 -2.61 12.90 0.54
C ARG A 257 -3.03 13.83 1.67
N GLN A 258 -4.15 14.51 1.53
CA GLN A 258 -4.57 15.60 2.39
C GLN A 258 -5.75 15.24 3.30
N HIS A 259 -6.63 14.33 2.85
CA HIS A 259 -7.89 14.03 3.53
C HIS A 259 -7.98 12.56 3.99
N GLY A 260 -6.91 11.78 3.82
CA GLY A 260 -6.83 10.41 4.33
C GLY A 260 -7.72 9.40 3.58
N LEU A 261 -8.13 9.71 2.34
CA LEU A 261 -8.88 8.76 1.52
C LEU A 261 -8.05 7.49 1.28
N LYS A 262 -8.60 6.31 1.57
CA LYS A 262 -7.89 5.05 1.32
C LYS A 262 -7.95 4.67 -0.15
N GLY A 263 -6.88 4.05 -0.66
CA GLY A 263 -6.72 3.71 -2.08
C GLY A 263 -7.87 2.89 -2.69
N ALA A 264 -8.49 1.98 -1.93
CA ALA A 264 -9.63 1.20 -2.42
C ALA A 264 -10.88 2.05 -2.73
N HIS A 265 -11.13 3.10 -1.93
CA HIS A 265 -12.19 4.07 -2.21
C HIS A 265 -11.83 4.92 -3.43
N ALA A 266 -10.59 5.38 -3.51
CA ALA A 266 -10.10 6.15 -4.64
C ALA A 266 -10.26 5.38 -5.96
N LEU A 267 -9.91 4.09 -6.00
CA LEU A 267 -10.12 3.26 -7.20
C LEU A 267 -11.60 3.11 -7.57
N ALA A 268 -12.51 2.99 -6.59
CA ALA A 268 -13.94 2.94 -6.87
C ALA A 268 -14.45 4.27 -7.46
N LEU A 269 -14.04 5.39 -6.87
CA LEU A 269 -14.39 6.75 -7.28
C LEU A 269 -13.80 7.10 -8.65
N ALA A 270 -12.59 6.63 -8.96
CA ALA A 270 -11.92 6.84 -10.25
C ALA A 270 -12.70 6.27 -11.44
N THR A 271 -13.65 5.36 -11.20
CA THR A 271 -14.54 4.87 -12.25
C THR A 271 -15.60 5.90 -12.69
N LEU A 272 -15.73 7.03 -11.97
CA LEU A 272 -16.42 8.23 -12.43
C LEU A 272 -15.46 8.98 -13.36
N SER A 273 -15.66 8.82 -14.66
CA SER A 273 -14.84 9.43 -15.71
C SER A 273 -15.72 10.21 -16.69
N ALA A 274 -15.14 11.17 -17.42
CA ALA A 274 -15.84 11.93 -18.46
C ALA A 274 -16.60 11.00 -19.43
N LYS A 275 -15.94 9.92 -19.85
CA LYS A 275 -16.55 8.89 -20.71
C LYS A 275 -17.71 8.14 -20.06
N ALA A 276 -17.63 7.87 -18.75
CA ALA A 276 -18.65 7.09 -18.05
C ALA A 276 -19.92 7.88 -17.75
N LEU A 277 -19.81 9.22 -17.64
CA LEU A 277 -20.91 10.11 -17.30
C LEU A 277 -21.37 10.97 -18.48
N ASP A 278 -20.64 10.96 -19.60
CA ASP A 278 -20.88 11.79 -20.78
C ASP A 278 -20.92 13.30 -20.46
N ILE A 279 -20.01 13.75 -19.59
CA ILE A 279 -19.86 15.14 -19.18
C ILE A 279 -18.39 15.56 -19.20
N SER A 280 -18.12 16.86 -19.10
CA SER A 280 -16.74 17.38 -19.10
C SER A 280 -15.94 16.92 -17.87
N GLU A 281 -14.62 16.82 -18.01
CA GLU A 281 -13.75 16.36 -16.90
C GLU A 281 -13.85 17.28 -15.66
N ASN A 282 -14.09 18.57 -15.84
CA ASN A 282 -14.31 19.50 -14.72
C ASN A 282 -15.59 19.18 -13.93
N GLN A 283 -16.66 18.80 -14.62
CA GLN A 283 -17.91 18.39 -13.99
C GLN A 283 -17.74 17.03 -13.29
N VAL A 284 -17.03 16.08 -13.89
CA VAL A 284 -16.73 14.80 -13.25
C VAL A 284 -15.86 14.99 -12.02
N ALA A 285 -14.83 15.83 -12.08
CA ALA A 285 -14.00 16.14 -10.92
C ALA A 285 -14.83 16.71 -9.77
N SER A 286 -15.78 17.60 -10.07
CA SER A 286 -16.70 18.15 -9.06
C SER A 286 -17.58 17.07 -8.42
N GLU A 287 -18.10 16.13 -9.22
CA GLU A 287 -18.87 14.97 -8.73
C GLU A 287 -17.98 14.00 -7.91
N ARG A 288 -16.73 13.78 -8.31
CA ARG A 288 -15.77 12.96 -7.55
C ARG A 288 -15.41 13.59 -6.21
N ILE A 289 -15.22 14.91 -6.16
CA ILE A 289 -14.96 15.64 -4.91
C ILE A 289 -16.16 15.52 -3.97
N ALA A 290 -17.38 15.78 -4.46
CA ALA A 290 -18.60 15.66 -3.65
C ALA A 290 -18.81 14.22 -3.14
N ALA A 291 -18.56 13.21 -3.98
CA ALA A 291 -18.64 11.81 -3.58
C ALA A 291 -17.55 11.44 -2.56
N THR A 292 -16.35 12.01 -2.69
CA THR A 292 -15.24 11.81 -1.74
C THR A 292 -15.60 12.37 -0.37
N ASP A 293 -16.16 13.58 -0.31
CA ASP A 293 -16.61 14.20 0.94
C ASP A 293 -17.69 13.36 1.62
N GLU A 294 -18.62 12.80 0.84
CA GLU A 294 -19.64 11.90 1.38
C GLU A 294 -19.02 10.61 1.95
N VAL A 295 -18.07 10.01 1.25
CA VAL A 295 -17.34 8.81 1.71
C VAL A 295 -16.65 9.07 3.04
N LEU A 296 -15.94 10.18 3.16
CA LEU A 296 -15.19 10.54 4.37
C LEU A 296 -16.12 10.91 5.52
N LYS A 297 -17.13 11.76 5.27
CA LYS A 297 -18.05 12.23 6.31
C LYS A 297 -18.89 11.11 6.89
N LYS A 298 -19.32 10.15 6.06
CA LYS A 298 -20.15 9.01 6.49
C LYS A 298 -19.32 7.78 6.86
N ASN A 299 -17.99 7.82 6.74
CA ASN A 299 -17.09 6.67 6.93
C ASN A 299 -17.56 5.44 6.16
N LEU A 300 -17.90 5.62 4.87
CA LEU A 300 -18.44 4.54 4.04
C LEU A 300 -17.43 3.39 3.91
N THR A 301 -17.94 2.16 3.80
CA THR A 301 -17.19 1.00 3.34
C THR A 301 -16.93 1.08 1.82
N VAL A 302 -15.97 0.29 1.33
CA VAL A 302 -15.65 0.24 -0.12
C VAL A 302 -16.87 -0.24 -0.92
N THR A 303 -17.68 -1.14 -0.35
CA THR A 303 -18.92 -1.61 -0.97
C THR A 303 -19.92 -0.47 -1.11
N GLU A 304 -20.19 0.28 -0.05
CA GLU A 304 -21.09 1.45 -0.08
C GLU A 304 -20.57 2.53 -1.03
N THR A 305 -19.26 2.72 -1.11
CA THR A 305 -18.63 3.64 -2.07
C THR A 305 -18.94 3.22 -3.51
N ARG A 306 -18.86 1.93 -3.83
CA ARG A 306 -19.24 1.41 -5.15
C ARG A 306 -20.72 1.59 -5.44
N GLU A 307 -21.57 1.48 -4.43
CA GLU A 307 -23.01 1.76 -4.57
C GLU A 307 -23.29 3.24 -4.83
N LEU A 308 -22.61 4.15 -4.10
CA LEU A 308 -22.68 5.58 -4.34
C LEU A 308 -22.27 5.93 -5.77
N VAL A 309 -21.12 5.40 -6.22
CA VAL A 309 -20.65 5.56 -7.60
C VAL A 309 -21.68 5.05 -8.61
N ARG A 310 -22.34 3.91 -8.34
CA ARG A 310 -23.41 3.38 -9.20
C ARG A 310 -24.60 4.32 -9.25
N LYS A 311 -25.04 4.86 -8.11
CA LYS A 311 -26.14 5.83 -8.03
C LYS A 311 -25.82 7.10 -8.83
N ILE A 312 -24.60 7.61 -8.72
CA ILE A 312 -24.13 8.77 -9.50
C ILE A 312 -24.15 8.44 -11.00
N LYS A 313 -23.63 7.28 -11.42
CA LYS A 313 -23.70 6.86 -12.83
C LYS A 313 -25.14 6.81 -13.35
N ILE A 314 -26.07 6.25 -12.57
CA ILE A 314 -27.50 6.18 -12.94
C ILE A 314 -28.12 7.58 -13.09
N LYS A 315 -27.75 8.55 -12.26
CA LYS A 315 -28.20 9.96 -12.39
C LYS A 315 -27.88 10.54 -13.77
N TYR A 316 -26.71 10.22 -14.33
CA TYR A 316 -26.22 10.72 -15.61
C TYR A 316 -26.58 9.84 -16.80
N LEU A 317 -26.98 8.58 -16.58
CA LEU A 317 -27.51 7.68 -17.61
C LEU A 317 -28.91 8.07 -18.11
N LYS A 318 -29.55 9.09 -17.52
CA LYS A 318 -30.91 9.54 -17.85
C LYS A 318 -31.13 10.02 -19.29
N SER A 319 -30.09 10.03 -20.13
CA SER A 319 -30.15 10.40 -21.56
C SER A 319 -29.83 9.25 -22.53
N ASN A 320 -29.47 8.05 -22.06
CA ASN A 320 -29.23 6.90 -22.95
C ASN A 320 -30.25 5.80 -22.72
N GLU A 321 -31.02 5.48 -23.78
CA GLU A 321 -31.72 4.20 -23.87
C GLU A 321 -30.76 3.06 -23.52
N LEU A 322 -31.24 2.06 -22.78
CA LEU A 322 -30.50 0.81 -22.54
C LEU A 322 -29.96 0.30 -23.88
N THR A 323 -28.64 0.13 -24.00
CA THR A 323 -28.09 -0.35 -25.26
C THR A 323 -28.59 -1.78 -25.50
N LEU A 324 -28.85 -2.16 -26.76
CA LEU A 324 -29.27 -3.53 -27.13
C LEU A 324 -28.36 -4.62 -26.51
N LYS A 325 -27.08 -4.29 -26.25
CA LYS A 325 -26.10 -5.16 -25.60
C LYS A 325 -26.38 -5.37 -24.12
N GLU A 326 -26.77 -4.34 -23.38
CA GLU A 326 -27.12 -4.42 -21.95
C GLU A 326 -28.40 -5.22 -21.75
N VAL A 327 -29.42 -4.96 -22.58
CA VAL A 327 -30.66 -5.75 -22.62
C VAL A 327 -30.36 -7.21 -22.93
N LYS A 328 -29.47 -7.49 -23.89
CA LYS A 328 -29.05 -8.85 -24.25
C LYS A 328 -28.32 -9.58 -23.11
N ILE A 329 -27.51 -8.88 -22.32
CA ILE A 329 -26.85 -9.46 -21.13
C ILE A 329 -27.88 -9.82 -20.06
N ILE A 330 -28.89 -8.97 -19.83
CA ILE A 330 -29.98 -9.27 -18.90
C ILE A 330 -30.73 -10.52 -19.35
N PHE A 331 -31.11 -10.60 -20.62
CA PHE A 331 -31.75 -11.79 -21.19
C PHE A 331 -30.88 -13.04 -21.08
N GLN A 332 -29.57 -12.95 -21.33
CA GLN A 332 -28.66 -14.09 -21.19
C GLN A 332 -28.58 -14.60 -19.75
N LYS A 333 -28.56 -13.70 -18.76
CA LYS A 333 -28.53 -14.10 -17.34
C LYS A 333 -29.83 -14.77 -16.91
N VAL A 334 -30.98 -14.27 -17.36
CA VAL A 334 -32.29 -14.87 -17.06
C VAL A 334 -32.44 -16.22 -17.77
N ASN A 335 -32.07 -16.31 -19.05
CA ASN A 335 -32.11 -17.56 -19.81
C ASN A 335 -31.09 -18.61 -19.31
N GLY A 336 -30.02 -18.17 -18.63
CA GLY A 336 -29.04 -19.06 -18.00
C GLY A 336 -29.55 -19.78 -16.75
N ILE A 337 -30.74 -19.44 -16.24
CA ILE A 337 -31.38 -20.12 -15.12
C ILE A 337 -31.88 -21.49 -15.59
N SER A 338 -31.12 -22.54 -15.31
CA SER A 338 -31.47 -23.91 -15.68
C SER A 338 -32.25 -24.64 -14.58
N GLY A 339 -33.09 -25.60 -14.98
CA GLY A 339 -33.84 -26.43 -14.04
C GLY A 339 -32.96 -27.20 -13.05
N ASP A 340 -31.73 -27.56 -13.44
CA ASP A 340 -30.80 -28.27 -12.57
C ASP A 340 -30.14 -27.37 -11.51
N LEU A 341 -29.99 -26.07 -11.79
CA LEU A 341 -29.59 -25.09 -10.79
C LEU A 341 -30.71 -24.86 -9.77
N LEU A 342 -31.96 -24.77 -10.25
CA LEU A 342 -33.13 -24.56 -9.39
C LEU A 342 -33.39 -25.75 -8.46
N LYS A 343 -33.15 -26.99 -8.92
CA LYS A 343 -33.26 -28.20 -8.09
C LYS A 343 -32.25 -28.26 -6.93
N ARG A 344 -31.15 -27.50 -7.00
CA ARG A 344 -30.10 -27.44 -5.97
C ARG A 344 -30.36 -26.37 -4.90
N ALA A 345 -31.33 -25.47 -5.12
CA ALA A 345 -31.70 -24.42 -4.19
C ALA A 345 -32.76 -24.92 -3.19
N SER A 346 -32.79 -24.35 -2.00
CA SER A 346 -33.80 -24.65 -0.99
C SER A 346 -35.17 -24.05 -1.36
N SER A 347 -36.25 -24.64 -0.81
CA SER A 347 -37.62 -24.14 -1.03
C SER A 347 -37.79 -22.66 -0.64
N LYS A 348 -37.10 -22.21 0.42
CA LYS A 348 -37.12 -20.82 0.89
C LYS A 348 -36.45 -19.88 -0.11
N GLU A 349 -35.27 -20.24 -0.62
CA GLU A 349 -34.54 -19.45 -1.62
C GLU A 349 -35.33 -19.34 -2.93
N LEU A 350 -36.02 -20.41 -3.34
CA LEU A 350 -36.89 -20.41 -4.52
C LEU A 350 -38.12 -19.51 -4.34
N GLN A 351 -38.71 -19.47 -3.14
CA GLN A 351 -39.82 -18.56 -2.83
C GLN A 351 -39.38 -17.09 -2.80
N GLU A 352 -38.23 -16.79 -2.20
CA GLU A 352 -37.63 -15.45 -2.19
C GLU A 352 -37.34 -14.98 -3.64
N MET A 353 -36.70 -15.84 -4.44
CA MET A 353 -36.43 -15.58 -5.86
C MET A 353 -37.71 -15.34 -6.66
N ARG A 354 -38.77 -16.14 -6.43
CA ARG A 354 -40.07 -15.93 -7.07
C ARG A 354 -40.69 -14.58 -6.70
N SER A 355 -40.67 -14.20 -5.43
CA SER A 355 -41.22 -12.91 -4.99
C SER A 355 -40.49 -11.74 -5.64
N LEU A 356 -39.15 -11.83 -5.72
CA LEU A 356 -38.31 -10.82 -6.35
C LEU A 356 -38.61 -10.70 -7.84
N PHE A 357 -38.76 -11.81 -8.56
CA PHE A 357 -39.12 -11.78 -9.97
C PHE A 357 -40.52 -11.21 -10.21
N GLN A 358 -41.49 -11.52 -9.35
CA GLN A 358 -42.83 -10.91 -9.44
C GLN A 358 -42.78 -9.41 -9.22
N GLN A 359 -42.04 -8.94 -8.22
CA GLN A 359 -41.83 -7.51 -7.97
C GLN A 359 -41.17 -6.82 -9.16
N LYS A 360 -40.11 -7.42 -9.73
CA LYS A 360 -39.41 -6.86 -10.89
C LYS A 360 -40.25 -6.87 -12.16
N LEU A 361 -41.10 -7.87 -12.34
CA LEU A 361 -42.04 -7.91 -13.45
C LEU A 361 -43.07 -6.79 -13.34
N GLN A 362 -43.57 -6.52 -12.13
CA GLN A 362 -44.44 -5.37 -11.88
C GLN A 362 -43.74 -4.03 -12.17
N GLU A 363 -42.49 -3.84 -11.70
CA GLU A 363 -41.71 -2.64 -12.03
C GLU A 363 -41.52 -2.48 -13.56
N ILE A 364 -41.29 -3.57 -14.30
CA ILE A 364 -41.18 -3.55 -15.76
C ILE A 364 -42.51 -3.13 -16.40
N ASP A 365 -43.63 -3.69 -15.96
CA ASP A 365 -44.96 -3.38 -16.48
C ASP A 365 -45.34 -1.90 -16.23
N GLU A 366 -44.99 -1.37 -15.06
CA GLU A 366 -45.16 0.05 -14.71
C GLU A 366 -44.33 0.97 -15.63
N VAL A 367 -43.09 0.58 -15.94
CA VAL A 367 -42.23 1.31 -16.89
C VAL A 367 -42.77 1.22 -18.33
N ILE A 368 -43.26 0.06 -18.76
CA ILE A 368 -43.90 -0.11 -20.08
C ILE A 368 -45.15 0.77 -20.20
N ALA A 369 -45.96 0.82 -19.14
CA ALA A 369 -47.19 1.62 -19.10
C ALA A 369 -46.91 3.13 -19.15
N THR A 370 -45.79 3.58 -18.58
CA THR A 370 -45.36 5.00 -18.60
C THR A 370 -44.55 5.40 -19.83
N SER A 371 -44.18 4.44 -20.71
CA SER A 371 -43.43 4.69 -21.96
C SER A 371 -44.31 4.75 -23.23
N LYS A 372 -45.64 4.70 -23.08
CA LYS A 372 -46.63 4.97 -24.14
C LYS A 372 -47.17 6.38 -23.98
#